data_AF-A0A7Y4ZJ33-F1
#
_entry.id   AF-A0A7Y4ZJ33-F1
#
_cell.length_a   1.000
_cell.length_b   1.000
_cell.length_c   1.000
_cell.angle_alpha   90.00
_cell.angle_beta   90.00
_cell.angle_gamma   90.00
#
_symmetry.space_group_name_H-M   'P 1'
#
loop_
_entity.id
_entity.type
_entity.pdbx_description
1 polymer ?
#
loop_
_entity_poly.entity_id
_entity_poly.type
_entity_poly.pdbx_seq_one_letter_code
_entity_poly.pdbx_strand_id
1 'polypeptide(L)'
;NPPTLGVARTAAFFTASNGCKPAGEDAGARDLDLARPDDETRVTRWNGCRDGAGVELWTVAGMGHAPSRPSPAWPGYFYGFLSSHPKP
;
A
#
# COMPACT_ATOMS: atom_id res chain seq x y z
N ASN A 1 -25.23 9.26 -3.40
CA ASN A 1 -24.21 8.92 -2.39
C ASN A 1 -22.95 9.69 -2.68
N PRO A 2 -22.54 10.67 -1.85
CA PRO A 2 -21.19 11.19 -1.97
C PRO A 2 -20.22 10.03 -1.70
N PRO A 3 -19.15 9.86 -2.49
CA PRO A 3 -18.19 8.78 -2.27
C PRO A 3 -17.61 8.98 -0.86
N THR A 4 -17.53 7.88 -0.11
CA THR A 4 -16.73 7.79 1.10
C THR A 4 -15.35 8.42 0.86
N LEU A 5 -14.72 8.97 1.89
CA LEU A 5 -13.35 9.44 1.82
C LEU A 5 -12.47 8.26 1.35
N GLY A 6 -12.22 8.16 0.04
CA GLY A 6 -11.70 6.94 -0.57
C GLY A 6 -10.25 6.68 -0.21
N VAL A 7 -9.77 5.49 -0.55
CA VAL A 7 -8.36 5.07 -0.39
C VAL A 7 -7.36 6.13 -0.89
N ALA A 8 -7.68 6.84 -1.98
CA ALA A 8 -6.88 7.93 -2.52
C ALA A 8 -6.76 9.14 -1.57
N ARG A 9 -7.84 9.50 -0.85
CA ARG A 9 -7.81 10.62 0.10
C ARG A 9 -7.02 10.25 1.37
N THR A 10 -7.09 8.99 1.78
CA THR A 10 -6.27 8.46 2.89
C THR A 10 -4.79 8.51 2.53
N ALA A 11 -4.41 8.03 1.33
CA ALA A 11 -3.04 8.15 0.85
C ALA A 11 -2.59 9.61 0.80
N ALA A 12 -3.40 10.52 0.22
CA ALA A 12 -3.09 11.94 0.13
C ALA A 12 -2.88 12.61 1.50
N PHE A 13 -3.65 12.21 2.51
CA PHE A 13 -3.46 12.68 3.88
C PHE A 13 -2.07 12.28 4.41
N PHE A 14 -1.72 11.00 4.34
CA PHE A 14 -0.42 10.53 4.84
C PHE A 14 0.76 11.11 4.06
N THR A 15 0.65 11.25 2.73
CA THR A 15 1.71 11.87 1.93
C THR A 15 1.93 13.33 2.32
N ALA A 16 0.85 14.08 2.57
CA ALA A 16 0.95 15.47 3.02
C ALA A 16 1.53 15.57 4.44
N SER A 17 1.04 14.75 5.38
CA SER A 17 1.55 14.71 6.76
C SER A 17 3.03 14.36 6.81
N ASN A 18 3.48 13.42 5.98
CA ASN A 18 4.87 12.99 5.95
C ASN A 18 5.76 13.84 5.02
N GLY A 19 5.21 14.84 4.32
CA GLY A 19 5.97 15.71 3.43
C GLY A 19 6.59 14.98 2.23
N CYS A 20 5.91 13.97 1.70
CA CYS A 20 6.36 13.19 0.56
C CYS A 20 6.28 14.00 -0.75
N LYS A 21 6.99 13.54 -1.79
CA LYS A 21 6.78 14.05 -3.15
C LYS A 21 5.31 13.81 -3.58
N PRO A 22 4.71 14.67 -4.40
CA PRO A 22 3.27 14.61 -4.70
C PRO A 22 2.88 13.45 -5.62
N ALA A 23 3.78 13.01 -6.51
CA ALA A 23 3.52 11.92 -7.44
C ALA A 23 3.90 10.56 -6.80
N GLY A 24 2.94 9.64 -6.82
CA GLY A 24 3.19 8.23 -6.49
C GLY A 24 3.69 7.49 -7.71
N GLU A 25 4.51 6.48 -7.49
CA GLU A 25 5.12 5.64 -8.52
C GLU A 25 4.59 4.21 -8.41
N ASP A 26 4.49 3.50 -9.53
CA ASP A 26 4.21 2.06 -9.52
C ASP A 26 5.41 1.33 -8.90
N ALA A 27 5.16 0.61 -7.80
CA ALA A 27 6.16 -0.15 -7.05
C ALA A 27 6.03 -1.67 -7.29
N GLY A 28 5.31 -2.06 -8.34
CA GLY A 28 5.11 -3.44 -8.74
C GLY A 28 3.84 -4.05 -8.16
N ALA A 29 3.69 -5.35 -8.42
CA ALA A 29 2.55 -6.14 -7.99
C ALA A 29 2.92 -7.09 -6.83
N ARG A 30 1.93 -7.50 -6.05
CA ARG A 30 2.05 -8.46 -4.94
C ARG A 30 0.88 -9.44 -4.98
N ASP A 31 1.15 -10.69 -4.62
CA ASP A 31 0.13 -11.69 -4.35
C ASP A 31 -0.24 -11.69 -2.85
N LEU A 32 -1.44 -11.21 -2.52
CA LEU A 32 -1.95 -11.16 -1.13
C LEU A 32 -3.00 -12.22 -0.86
N ASP A 33 -3.74 -12.66 -1.87
CA ASP A 33 -4.76 -13.69 -1.78
C ASP A 33 -4.65 -14.72 -2.90
N LEU A 34 -4.20 -15.92 -2.53
CA LEU A 34 -4.03 -17.06 -3.42
C LEU A 34 -5.33 -17.61 -4.00
N ALA A 35 -6.50 -17.12 -3.55
CA ALA A 35 -7.78 -17.42 -4.18
C ALA A 35 -8.05 -16.57 -5.44
N ARG A 36 -7.18 -15.60 -5.74
CA ARG A 36 -7.23 -14.77 -6.93
C ARG A 36 -6.09 -15.14 -7.88
N PRO A 37 -6.30 -15.02 -9.20
CA PRO A 37 -5.24 -15.24 -10.17
C PRO A 37 -4.26 -14.07 -10.18
N ASP A 38 -3.00 -14.39 -10.49
CA ASP A 38 -1.89 -13.45 -10.68
C ASP A 38 -1.54 -12.59 -9.45
N ASP A 39 -0.54 -11.71 -9.59
CA ASP A 39 -0.23 -10.68 -8.58
C ASP A 39 -1.31 -9.58 -8.61
N GLU A 40 -2.39 -9.80 -7.86
CA GLU A 40 -3.64 -9.07 -7.92
C GLU A 40 -3.61 -7.72 -7.17
N THR A 41 -2.55 -7.48 -6.42
CA THR A 41 -2.35 -6.22 -5.69
C THR A 41 -1.39 -5.31 -6.42
N ARG A 42 -1.83 -4.10 -6.76
CA ARG A 42 -0.97 -3.02 -7.27
C ARG A 42 -0.49 -2.14 -6.13
N VAL A 43 0.80 -1.83 -6.10
CA VAL A 43 1.40 -0.96 -5.09
C VAL A 43 1.74 0.39 -5.71
N THR A 44 1.16 1.47 -5.18
CA THR A 44 1.64 2.83 -5.45
C THR A 44 2.47 3.30 -4.27
N ARG A 45 3.70 3.75 -4.50
CA ARG A 45 4.63 4.24 -3.47
C ARG A 45 4.90 5.72 -3.64
N TRP A 46 4.92 6.46 -2.54
CA TRP A 46 5.40 7.84 -2.50
C TRP A 46 6.76 7.92 -1.80
N ASN A 47 7.71 8.52 -2.49
CA ASN A 47 9.10 8.66 -2.04
C ASN A 47 9.40 10.09 -1.54
N GLY A 48 10.58 10.25 -0.92
CA GLY A 48 11.07 11.57 -0.49
C GLY A 48 10.28 12.17 0.67
N CYS A 49 9.69 11.32 1.52
CA CYS A 49 9.06 11.75 2.76
C CYS A 49 10.12 12.14 3.81
N ARG A 50 9.71 12.96 4.77
CA ARG A 50 10.56 13.42 5.88
C ARG A 50 10.91 12.27 6.83
N ASP A 51 12.07 12.38 7.46
CA ASP A 51 12.52 11.53 8.57
C ASP A 51 12.46 10.02 8.31
N GLY A 52 12.73 9.61 7.06
CA GLY A 52 12.71 8.20 6.66
C GLY A 52 11.31 7.57 6.61
N ALA A 53 10.24 8.38 6.66
CA ALA A 53 8.88 7.90 6.51
C ALA A 53 8.64 7.31 5.10
N GLY A 54 7.64 6.43 5.00
CA GLY A 54 7.18 5.86 3.74
C GLY A 54 5.66 5.85 3.67
N VAL A 55 5.12 5.96 2.45
CA VAL A 55 3.68 5.79 2.20
C VAL A 55 3.50 4.89 1.00
N GLU A 56 2.73 3.82 1.18
CA GLU A 56 2.29 2.93 0.10
C GLU A 56 0.77 2.77 0.13
N LEU A 57 0.16 2.69 -1.06
CA LEU A 57 -1.24 2.30 -1.26
C LEU A 57 -1.28 0.96 -1.98
N TRP A 58 -1.89 -0.04 -1.34
CA TRP A 58 -2.02 -1.39 -1.87
C TRP A 58 -3.47 -1.60 -2.32
N THR A 59 -3.67 -1.68 -3.64
CA THR A 59 -5.01 -1.83 -4.23
C THR A 59 -5.17 -3.25 -4.74
N VAL A 60 -6.09 -4.00 -4.14
CA VAL A 60 -6.30 -5.41 -4.44
C VAL A 60 -7.51 -5.59 -5.35
N ALA A 61 -7.30 -6.12 -6.55
CA ALA A 61 -8.36 -6.27 -7.55
C ALA A 61 -9.35 -7.38 -7.15
N GLY A 62 -10.65 -7.09 -7.19
CA GLY A 62 -11.69 -8.07 -6.90
C GLY A 62 -11.70 -8.61 -5.47
N MET A 63 -11.06 -7.90 -4.53
CA MET A 63 -11.08 -8.25 -3.11
C MET A 63 -12.39 -7.84 -2.44
N GLY A 64 -12.89 -8.72 -1.56
CA GLY A 64 -14.00 -8.44 -0.67
C GLY A 64 -13.54 -7.62 0.54
N HIS A 65 -13.99 -8.00 1.73
CA HIS A 65 -13.54 -7.34 2.97
C HIS A 65 -12.12 -7.76 3.39
N ALA A 66 -11.77 -9.04 3.17
CA ALA A 66 -10.50 -9.62 3.57
C ALA A 66 -10.08 -10.71 2.56
N PRO A 67 -8.79 -11.12 2.56
CA PRO A 67 -8.35 -12.29 1.80
C PRO A 67 -9.08 -13.55 2.24
N SER A 68 -9.55 -14.37 1.29
CA SER A 68 -10.14 -15.69 1.56
C SER A 68 -9.09 -16.78 1.68
N ARG A 69 -7.95 -16.65 0.98
CA ARG A 69 -6.78 -17.52 1.11
C ARG A 69 -5.48 -16.70 1.18
N PRO A 70 -5.18 -16.07 2.33
CA PRO A 70 -4.01 -15.20 2.47
C PRO A 70 -2.71 -15.86 2.00
N SER A 71 -1.91 -15.13 1.21
CA SER A 71 -0.59 -15.57 0.79
C SER A 71 0.37 -15.70 1.99
N PRO A 72 1.12 -16.81 2.14
CA PRO A 72 2.16 -16.93 3.15
C PRO A 72 3.27 -15.87 3.03
N ALA A 73 3.41 -15.22 1.87
CA ALA A 73 4.38 -14.16 1.65
C ALA A 73 3.92 -12.79 2.20
N TRP A 74 2.60 -12.60 2.42
CA TRP A 74 2.04 -11.32 2.83
C TRP A 74 2.67 -10.73 4.11
N PRO A 75 2.88 -11.50 5.20
CA PRO A 75 3.56 -10.99 6.38
C PRO A 75 4.97 -10.45 6.09
N GLY A 76 5.69 -11.11 5.16
CA GLY A 76 7.02 -10.66 4.73
C GLY A 76 6.98 -9.33 3.98
N TYR A 77 5.97 -9.09 3.14
CA TYR A 77 5.79 -7.81 2.45
C TYR A 77 5.50 -6.68 3.44
N PHE A 78 4.60 -6.94 4.40
CA PHE A 78 4.25 -5.97 5.44
C PHE A 78 5.45 -5.63 6.33
N TYR A 79 6.14 -6.66 6.82
CA TYR A 79 7.36 -6.48 7.61
C TYR A 79 8.45 -5.76 6.80
N GLY A 80 8.62 -6.12 5.53
CA GLY A 80 9.56 -5.45 4.63
C GLY A 80 9.33 -3.94 4.59
N PHE A 81 8.09 -3.50 4.39
CA PHE A 81 7.75 -2.08 4.43
C PHE A 81 8.06 -1.43 5.79
N LEU A 82 7.71 -2.06 6.91
CA LEU A 82 7.99 -1.46 8.23
C LEU A 82 9.49 -1.41 8.53
N SER A 83 10.22 -2.47 8.20
CA SER A 83 11.65 -2.58 8.46
C SER A 83 12.49 -1.62 7.61
N SER A 84 12.01 -1.22 6.43
CA SER A 84 12.66 -0.20 5.61
C SER A 84 12.36 1.24 6.04
N HIS A 85 11.39 1.44 6.94
CA HIS A 85 11.00 2.75 7.48
C HIS A 85 10.97 2.72 9.02
N PRO A 86 12.11 2.41 9.67
CA PRO A 86 12.16 2.38 11.13
C PRO A 86 11.89 3.77 11.71
N LYS A 87 11.39 3.82 12.95
CA LYS A 87 11.30 5.09 13.67
C LYS A 87 12.72 5.67 13.84
N PRO A 88 12.89 6.99 13.68
CA PRO A 88 14.15 7.67 14.00
C PRO A 88 14.61 7.44 15.44
#